data_AF-A0A812MZ68-F1
#
_entry.id   AF-A0A812MZ68-F1
#
_cell.length_a   1.000
_cell.length_b   1.000
_cell.length_c   1.000
_cell.angle_alpha   90.00
_cell.angle_beta   90.00
_cell.angle_gamma   90.00
#
_symmetry.space_group_name_H-M   'P 1'
#
loop_
_entity.id
_entity.type
_entity.pdbx_description
1 polymer ?
#
loop_
_entity_poly.entity_id
_entity_poly.type
_entity_poly.pdbx_seq_one_letter_code
_entity_poly.pdbx_strand_id
1 'polypeptide(L)'
;MAHVADVLTCYSARPELEELFQRPSDILDFHKASVMMAEKAIWELALGHILALIFIPCGFAGTYLLYQAFKPRYQWLRWPFTFLLFAFDVAGALMHCSFTFVGILASAPARGYTVPAGLSADVKPFFEVICRLVGEIAMLPGCIFSFVLIAAGATELPRWTALLTPGPLQLLVAAVAPYMPLNIRMYMLVTIYNLSSGIWHLTMAATYAWSRKQSLLKES
;
A
#
# COMPACT_ATOMS: atom_id res chain seq x y z
N MET A 1 15.97 29.53 -0.06
CA MET A 1 17.07 28.61 0.34
C MET A 1 17.08 28.25 1.83
N ALA A 2 16.21 28.82 2.68
CA ALA A 2 16.17 28.53 4.12
C ALA A 2 15.35 27.28 4.52
N HIS A 3 14.51 26.70 3.65
CA HIS A 3 13.56 25.65 4.06
C HIS A 3 14.04 24.19 3.99
N VAL A 4 15.27 23.92 3.51
CA VAL A 4 15.75 22.52 3.37
C VAL A 4 16.55 22.07 4.60
N ALA A 5 17.19 22.99 5.31
CA ALA A 5 17.96 22.68 6.52
C ALA A 5 17.07 22.38 7.74
N ASP A 6 15.88 22.99 7.81
CA ASP A 6 14.93 22.80 8.93
C ASP A 6 14.22 21.43 8.90
N VAL A 7 14.26 20.71 7.78
CA VAL A 7 13.59 19.39 7.66
C VAL A 7 14.32 18.28 8.45
N LEU A 8 15.57 18.53 8.85
CA LEU A 8 16.47 17.50 9.39
C LEU A 8 16.79 17.65 10.89
N THR A 9 16.20 18.64 11.57
CA THR A 9 16.42 18.94 13.00
C THR A 9 15.27 18.53 13.93
N CYS A 10 14.17 17.98 13.41
CA CYS A 10 13.02 17.65 14.25
C CYS A 10 13.18 16.28 14.92
N TYR A 11 13.79 16.27 16.11
CA TYR A 11 13.61 15.22 17.11
C TYR A 11 12.76 15.80 18.24
N SER A 12 11.53 15.28 18.39
CA SER A 12 10.44 15.67 19.32
C SER A 12 9.21 16.39 18.74
N ALA A 13 8.92 16.21 17.46
CA ALA A 13 7.85 16.88 16.72
C ALA A 13 6.42 16.31 16.95
N ARG A 14 6.12 15.66 18.09
CA ARG A 14 4.81 14.97 18.26
C ARG A 14 3.58 15.87 18.03
N PRO A 15 3.54 17.12 18.55
CA PRO A 15 2.43 18.03 18.24
C PRO A 15 2.37 18.41 16.76
N GLU A 16 3.53 18.62 16.13
CA GLU A 16 3.62 18.96 14.71
C GLU A 16 3.15 17.79 13.82
N LEU A 17 3.44 16.54 14.20
CA LEU A 17 2.97 15.35 13.49
C LEU A 17 1.44 15.22 13.49
N GLU A 18 0.77 15.58 14.59
CA GLU A 18 -0.70 15.56 14.66
C GLU A 18 -1.33 16.60 13.72
N GLU A 19 -0.69 17.77 13.57
CA GLU A 19 -1.11 18.80 12.62
C GLU A 19 -0.74 18.46 11.16
N LEU A 20 0.39 17.79 10.95
CA LEU A 20 0.90 17.39 9.63
C LEU A 20 0.10 16.24 9.00
N PHE A 21 -0.39 15.30 9.81
CA PHE A 21 -1.07 14.06 9.36
C PHE A 21 -2.57 14.06 9.65
N GLN A 22 -3.29 14.90 8.90
CA GLN A 22 -4.76 14.98 8.96
C GLN A 22 -5.44 14.00 8.01
N ARG A 23 -4.78 13.63 6.92
CA ARG A 23 -5.33 12.78 5.86
C ARG A 23 -4.39 11.61 5.56
N PRO A 24 -4.91 10.43 5.20
CA PRO A 24 -4.09 9.30 4.76
C PRO A 24 -3.12 9.63 3.62
N SER A 25 -3.53 10.49 2.68
CA SER A 25 -2.71 10.92 1.54
C SER A 25 -1.52 11.80 1.92
N ASP A 26 -1.49 12.34 3.15
CA ASP A 26 -0.37 13.16 3.62
C ASP A 26 0.95 12.39 3.65
N ILE A 27 0.90 11.05 3.77
CA ILE A 27 2.08 10.19 3.69
C ILE A 27 2.73 10.16 2.30
N LEU A 28 2.06 10.64 1.26
CA LEU A 28 2.60 10.69 -0.11
C LEU A 28 3.43 11.94 -0.37
N ASP A 29 3.40 12.92 0.54
CA ASP A 29 4.26 14.10 0.50
C ASP A 29 5.65 13.77 1.07
N PHE A 30 6.71 14.16 0.35
CA PHE A 30 8.08 13.83 0.74
C PHE A 30 8.45 14.39 2.11
N HIS A 31 8.08 15.63 2.42
CA HIS A 31 8.42 16.25 3.69
C HIS A 31 7.70 15.55 4.84
N LYS A 32 6.39 15.37 4.71
CA LYS A 32 5.59 14.68 5.73
C LYS A 32 6.09 13.24 5.95
N ALA A 33 6.28 12.49 4.87
CA ALA A 33 6.82 11.13 4.92
C ALA A 33 8.20 11.08 5.60
N SER A 34 9.09 12.02 5.28
CA SER A 34 10.42 12.12 5.90
C SER A 34 10.33 12.30 7.41
N VAL A 35 9.50 13.24 7.88
CA VAL A 35 9.30 13.49 9.32
C VAL A 35 8.73 12.26 10.01
N MET A 36 7.70 11.63 9.43
CA MET A 36 7.08 10.42 10.01
C MET A 36 8.05 9.24 10.09
N MET A 37 8.83 9.02 9.03
CA MET A 37 9.74 7.87 8.96
C MET A 37 10.99 8.10 9.80
N ALA A 38 11.41 9.35 10.05
CA ALA A 38 12.53 9.67 10.94
C ALA A 38 12.25 9.33 12.41
N GLU A 39 10.98 9.39 12.83
CA GLU A 39 10.52 9.03 14.18
C GLU A 39 10.47 7.51 14.41
N LYS A 40 10.59 6.71 13.35
CA LYS A 40 10.57 5.25 13.43
C LYS A 40 11.93 4.68 13.78
N ALA A 41 11.93 3.65 14.61
CA ALA A 41 13.13 2.86 14.83
C ALA A 41 13.50 2.08 13.55
N ILE A 42 14.79 1.81 13.34
CA ILE A 42 15.24 1.11 12.12
C ILE A 42 14.61 -0.26 11.97
N TRP A 43 14.38 -0.97 13.07
CA TRP A 43 13.72 -2.28 13.01
C TRP A 43 12.26 -2.16 12.56
N GLU A 44 11.56 -1.06 12.85
CA GLU A 44 10.19 -0.82 12.38
C GLU A 44 10.17 -0.57 10.87
N LEU A 45 11.11 0.24 10.37
CA LEU A 45 11.29 0.49 8.94
C LEU A 45 11.66 -0.80 8.20
N ALA A 46 12.60 -1.58 8.75
CA ALA A 46 13.01 -2.86 8.18
C ALA A 46 11.87 -3.89 8.19
N LEU A 47 11.07 -3.95 9.26
CA LEU A 47 9.89 -4.80 9.31
C LEU A 47 8.89 -4.40 8.23
N GLY A 48 8.57 -3.11 8.09
CA GLY A 48 7.70 -2.61 7.03
C GLY A 48 8.18 -3.02 5.63
N HIS A 49 9.49 -2.94 5.40
CA HIS A 49 10.14 -3.39 4.17
C HIS A 49 9.98 -4.90 3.94
N ILE A 50 10.23 -5.73 4.97
CA ILE A 50 10.07 -7.18 4.89
C ILE A 50 8.61 -7.56 4.62
N LEU A 51 7.65 -6.90 5.30
CA LEU A 51 6.23 -7.12 5.06
C LEU A 51 5.84 -6.80 3.62
N ALA A 52 6.35 -5.70 3.05
CA ALA A 52 6.15 -5.38 1.64
C ALA A 52 6.75 -6.47 0.72
N LEU A 53 7.98 -6.91 0.99
CA LEU A 53 8.65 -7.97 0.22
C LEU A 53 7.92 -9.32 0.28
N ILE A 54 7.19 -9.62 1.36
CA ILE A 54 6.44 -10.88 1.50
C ILE A 54 5.02 -10.74 0.92
N PHE A 55 4.31 -9.68 1.28
CA PHE A 55 2.88 -9.58 0.99
C PHE A 55 2.58 -9.05 -0.41
N ILE A 56 3.51 -8.37 -1.07
CA ILE A 56 3.30 -7.96 -2.46
C ILE A 56 3.38 -9.17 -3.41
N PRO A 57 4.37 -10.09 -3.31
CA PRO A 57 4.29 -11.43 -3.90
C PRO A 57 2.97 -12.15 -3.66
N CYS A 58 2.41 -12.02 -2.45
CA CYS A 58 1.09 -12.55 -2.15
C CYS A 58 -0.01 -11.85 -2.95
N GLY A 59 0.04 -10.51 -3.07
CA GLY A 59 -0.84 -9.71 -3.92
C GLY A 59 -0.90 -10.25 -5.36
N PHE A 60 0.26 -10.54 -5.95
CA PHE A 60 0.36 -11.16 -7.27
C PHE A 60 -0.34 -12.52 -7.36
N ALA A 61 -0.10 -13.39 -6.37
CA ALA A 61 -0.76 -14.69 -6.32
C ALA A 61 -2.30 -14.55 -6.21
N GLY A 62 -2.78 -13.62 -5.38
CA GLY A 62 -4.21 -13.30 -5.27
C GLY A 62 -4.79 -12.77 -6.60
N THR A 63 -4.08 -11.87 -7.27
CA THR A 63 -4.45 -11.32 -8.58
C THR A 63 -4.49 -12.40 -9.67
N TYR A 64 -3.56 -13.36 -9.65
CA TYR A 64 -3.60 -14.52 -10.55
C TYR A 64 -4.81 -15.43 -10.28
N LEU A 65 -5.19 -15.63 -9.02
CA LEU A 65 -6.40 -16.37 -8.69
C LEU A 65 -7.66 -15.62 -9.15
N LEU A 66 -7.65 -14.29 -9.10
CA LEU A 66 -8.75 -13.45 -9.62
C LEU A 66 -8.86 -13.59 -11.14
N TYR A 67 -7.72 -13.59 -11.84
CA TYR A 67 -7.66 -13.95 -13.25
C TYR A 67 -8.39 -15.28 -13.47
N GLN A 68 -8.11 -16.32 -12.66
CA GLN A 68 -8.76 -17.62 -12.80
C GLN A 68 -10.27 -17.64 -12.49
N ALA A 69 -10.80 -16.66 -11.76
CA ALA A 69 -12.18 -16.66 -11.29
C ALA A 69 -13.18 -15.94 -12.21
N PHE A 70 -12.75 -15.38 -13.35
CA PHE A 70 -13.67 -14.70 -14.28
C PHE A 70 -14.66 -15.68 -14.93
N LYS A 71 -15.95 -15.32 -14.92
CA LYS A 71 -16.98 -16.07 -15.65
C LYS A 71 -16.76 -15.96 -17.17
N PRO A 72 -17.19 -16.96 -17.96
CA PRO A 72 -17.02 -16.98 -19.42
C PRO A 72 -17.46 -15.68 -20.12
N ARG A 73 -18.62 -15.13 -19.73
CA ARG A 73 -19.18 -13.88 -20.29
C ARG A 73 -18.25 -12.66 -20.15
N TYR A 74 -17.38 -12.65 -19.15
CA TYR A 74 -16.53 -11.51 -18.79
C TYR A 74 -15.04 -11.75 -19.05
N GLN A 75 -14.66 -12.81 -19.77
CA GLN A 75 -13.25 -13.13 -19.98
C GLN A 75 -12.45 -12.06 -20.74
N TRP A 76 -13.10 -11.19 -21.51
CA TRP A 76 -12.45 -10.07 -22.16
C TRP A 76 -11.92 -9.02 -21.15
N LEU A 77 -12.50 -8.95 -19.94
CA LEU A 77 -12.03 -8.14 -18.81
C LEU A 77 -10.89 -8.82 -18.04
N ARG A 78 -10.38 -9.95 -18.48
CA ARG A 78 -9.42 -10.71 -17.69
C ARG A 78 -8.01 -10.12 -17.80
N TRP A 79 -7.54 -10.00 -19.05
CA TRP A 79 -6.17 -9.59 -19.36
C TRP A 79 -5.84 -8.14 -19.03
N PRO A 80 -6.59 -7.13 -19.51
CA PRO A 80 -6.23 -5.74 -19.25
C PRO A 80 -6.19 -5.45 -17.74
N PHE A 81 -7.07 -6.08 -16.97
CA PHE A 81 -7.17 -5.83 -15.54
C PHE A 81 -6.12 -6.56 -14.73
N THR A 82 -5.86 -7.83 -15.04
CA THR A 82 -4.79 -8.58 -14.37
C THR A 82 -3.43 -7.95 -14.66
N PHE A 83 -3.20 -7.48 -15.89
CA PHE A 83 -1.96 -6.79 -16.25
C PHE A 83 -1.81 -5.47 -15.49
N LEU A 84 -2.87 -4.65 -15.40
CA LEU A 84 -2.84 -3.41 -14.64
C LEU A 84 -2.59 -3.67 -13.16
N LEU A 85 -3.33 -4.58 -12.53
CA LEU A 85 -3.13 -4.95 -11.13
C LEU A 85 -1.71 -5.46 -10.87
N PHE A 86 -1.17 -6.29 -11.76
CA PHE A 86 0.21 -6.77 -11.69
C PHE A 86 1.20 -5.60 -11.74
N ALA A 87 1.08 -4.72 -12.74
CA ALA A 87 1.96 -3.56 -12.86
C ALA A 87 1.91 -2.68 -11.61
N PHE A 88 0.74 -2.56 -10.98
CA PHE A 88 0.54 -1.74 -9.78
C PHE A 88 1.06 -2.41 -8.52
N ASP A 89 0.95 -3.73 -8.38
CA ASP A 89 1.59 -4.48 -7.29
C ASP A 89 3.13 -4.33 -7.36
N VAL A 90 3.74 -4.42 -8.56
CA VAL A 90 5.19 -4.20 -8.74
C VAL A 90 5.57 -2.78 -8.34
N ALA A 91 4.86 -1.80 -8.90
CA ALA A 91 5.18 -0.40 -8.67
C ALA A 91 4.90 0.01 -7.20
N GLY A 92 3.88 -0.59 -6.59
CA GLY A 92 3.56 -0.51 -5.16
C GLY A 92 4.72 -0.95 -4.30
N ALA A 93 5.39 -2.06 -4.64
CA ALA A 93 6.58 -2.50 -3.93
C ALA A 93 7.70 -1.47 -3.97
N LEU A 94 7.97 -0.91 -5.16
CA LEU A 94 8.99 0.12 -5.31
C LEU A 94 8.66 1.36 -4.49
N MET A 95 7.39 1.79 -4.50
CA MET A 95 6.90 2.87 -3.65
C MET A 95 7.10 2.57 -2.17
N HIS A 96 6.69 1.39 -1.68
CA HIS A 96 6.85 1.01 -0.28
C HIS A 96 8.31 0.91 0.16
N CYS A 97 9.18 0.36 -0.69
CA CYS A 97 10.61 0.32 -0.44
C CYS A 97 11.21 1.72 -0.31
N SER A 98 10.74 2.70 -1.09
CA SER A 98 11.24 4.08 -1.07
C SER A 98 11.09 4.75 0.30
N PHE A 99 10.04 4.45 1.07
CA PHE A 99 9.84 4.99 2.42
C PHE A 99 10.95 4.62 3.41
N THR A 100 11.50 3.40 3.27
CA THR A 100 12.64 2.97 4.12
C THR A 100 13.86 3.84 3.85
N PHE A 101 14.16 4.10 2.57
CA PHE A 101 15.28 4.96 2.17
C PHE A 101 15.08 6.40 2.64
N VAL A 102 13.87 6.94 2.50
CA VAL A 102 13.51 8.28 2.99
C VAL A 102 13.68 8.38 4.50
N GLY A 103 13.23 7.38 5.28
CA GLY A 103 13.42 7.35 6.74
C GLY A 103 14.89 7.26 7.17
N ILE A 104 15.70 6.46 6.46
CA ILE A 104 17.14 6.38 6.73
C ILE A 104 17.83 7.72 6.44
N LEU A 105 17.53 8.34 5.30
CA LEU A 105 18.08 9.65 4.93
C LEU A 105 17.68 10.74 5.93
N ALA A 106 16.41 10.78 6.33
CA ALA A 106 15.88 11.78 7.25
C ALA A 106 16.43 11.63 8.68
N SER A 107 16.70 10.40 9.14
CA SER A 107 17.25 10.14 10.48
C SER A 107 18.79 10.16 10.55
N ALA A 108 19.49 10.25 9.41
CA ALA A 108 20.95 10.18 9.35
C ALA A 108 21.65 11.32 10.14
N PRO A 109 21.22 12.60 10.05
CA PRO A 109 21.86 13.70 10.79
C PRO A 109 21.76 13.54 12.31
N ALA A 110 20.61 13.08 12.81
CA ALA A 110 20.41 12.80 14.23
C ALA A 110 21.32 11.68 14.77
N ARG A 111 21.89 10.86 13.87
CA ARG A 111 22.85 9.80 14.20
C ARG A 111 24.31 10.20 13.95
N GLY A 112 24.56 11.47 13.67
CA GLY A 112 25.90 12.00 13.43
C GLY A 112 26.44 11.76 12.02
N TYR A 113 25.62 11.30 11.07
CA TYR A 113 26.03 11.16 9.68
C TYR A 113 25.82 12.46 8.91
N THR A 114 26.75 12.80 8.03
CA THR A 114 26.61 13.93 7.11
C THR A 114 25.83 13.50 5.86
N VAL A 115 24.73 14.19 5.57
CA VAL A 115 23.98 14.03 4.32
C VAL A 115 24.48 15.09 3.33
N PRO A 116 24.88 14.72 2.09
CA PRO A 116 25.32 15.69 1.09
C PRO A 116 24.27 16.78 0.85
N ALA A 117 24.73 18.04 0.80
CA ALA A 117 23.87 19.16 0.46
C ALA A 117 23.25 18.95 -0.94
N GLY A 118 21.93 19.05 -1.05
CA GLY A 118 21.20 18.85 -2.30
C GLY A 118 20.62 17.44 -2.51
N LEU A 119 21.09 16.42 -1.78
CA LEU A 119 20.59 15.04 -1.98
C LEU A 119 19.08 14.93 -1.74
N SER A 120 18.54 15.62 -0.74
CA SER A 120 17.09 15.65 -0.50
C SER A 120 16.31 16.31 -1.65
N ALA A 121 16.91 17.29 -2.34
CA ALA A 121 16.29 17.94 -3.49
C ALA A 121 16.25 17.02 -4.72
N ASP A 122 17.25 16.14 -4.87
CA ASP A 122 17.29 15.13 -5.95
C ASP A 122 16.33 13.97 -5.68
N VAL A 123 16.21 13.53 -4.42
CA VAL A 123 15.35 12.40 -4.03
C VAL A 123 13.87 12.77 -4.04
N LYS A 124 13.53 14.00 -3.62
CA LYS A 124 12.14 14.49 -3.53
C LYS A 124 11.29 14.23 -4.80
N PRO A 125 11.69 14.70 -5.99
CA PRO A 125 10.86 14.54 -7.19
C PRO A 125 10.69 13.07 -7.56
N PHE A 126 11.70 12.23 -7.34
CA PHE A 126 11.61 10.79 -7.61
C PHE A 126 10.57 10.13 -6.68
N PHE A 127 10.64 10.43 -5.39
CA PHE A 127 9.68 9.92 -4.39
C PHE A 127 8.25 10.38 -4.69
N GLU A 128 8.04 11.68 -4.93
CA GLU A 128 6.69 12.23 -5.15
C GLU A 128 6.07 11.74 -6.46
N VAL A 129 6.85 11.61 -7.54
CA VAL A 129 6.37 11.05 -8.80
C VAL A 129 5.94 9.60 -8.62
N ILE A 130 6.75 8.78 -7.94
CA ILE A 130 6.38 7.38 -7.66
C ILE A 130 5.13 7.33 -6.79
N CYS A 131 5.07 8.10 -5.71
CA CYS A 131 3.91 8.07 -4.80
C CYS A 131 2.61 8.52 -5.49
N ARG A 132 2.65 9.57 -6.33
CA ARG A 132 1.48 10.00 -7.10
C ARG A 132 1.10 9.00 -8.19
N LEU A 133 2.07 8.58 -8.99
CA LEU A 133 1.82 7.68 -10.11
C LEU A 133 1.29 6.32 -9.63
N VAL A 134 1.90 5.78 -8.58
CA VAL A 134 1.57 4.45 -8.05
C VAL A 134 0.39 4.51 -7.11
N GLY A 135 0.41 5.40 -6.10
CA GLY A 135 -0.63 5.47 -5.09
C GLY A 135 -1.95 6.03 -5.61
N GLU A 136 -1.92 7.24 -6.19
CA GLU A 136 -3.14 7.97 -6.56
C GLU A 136 -3.67 7.57 -7.94
N ILE A 137 -2.80 7.51 -8.95
CA ILE A 137 -3.21 7.36 -10.36
C ILE A 137 -3.48 5.89 -10.72
N ALA A 138 -2.75 4.96 -10.11
CA ALA A 138 -2.73 3.55 -10.52
C ALA A 138 -3.47 2.63 -9.53
N MET A 139 -2.99 2.57 -8.29
CA MET A 139 -3.42 1.58 -7.32
C MET A 139 -4.86 1.79 -6.87
N LEU A 140 -5.28 3.04 -6.66
CA LEU A 140 -6.67 3.35 -6.27
C LEU A 140 -7.70 2.89 -7.34
N PRO A 141 -7.56 3.24 -8.63
CA PRO A 141 -8.44 2.69 -9.66
C PRO A 141 -8.43 1.16 -9.75
N GLY A 142 -7.27 0.51 -9.66
CA GLY A 142 -7.17 -0.96 -9.70
C GLY A 142 -7.91 -1.63 -8.54
N CYS A 143 -7.79 -1.05 -7.34
CA CYS A 143 -8.49 -1.48 -6.14
C CYS A 143 -10.01 -1.32 -6.27
N ILE A 144 -10.48 -0.14 -6.72
CA ILE A 144 -11.91 0.12 -6.96
C ILE A 144 -12.46 -0.86 -8.00
N PHE A 145 -11.70 -1.10 -9.07
CA PHE A 145 -12.13 -1.98 -10.13
C PHE A 145 -12.28 -3.43 -9.67
N SER A 146 -11.32 -3.94 -8.88
CA SER A 146 -11.37 -5.29 -8.29
C SER A 146 -12.62 -5.46 -7.43
N PHE A 147 -12.93 -4.45 -6.61
CA PHE A 147 -14.17 -4.40 -5.84
C PHE A 147 -15.41 -4.46 -6.74
N VAL A 148 -15.48 -3.62 -7.77
CA VAL A 148 -16.63 -3.55 -8.69
C VAL A 148 -16.85 -4.88 -9.42
N LEU A 149 -15.79 -5.52 -9.93
CA LEU A 149 -15.88 -6.80 -10.65
C LEU A 149 -16.53 -7.89 -9.79
N ILE A 150 -16.07 -8.03 -8.55
CA ILE A 150 -16.56 -9.05 -7.63
C ILE A 150 -17.97 -8.70 -7.16
N ALA A 151 -18.22 -7.44 -6.78
CA ALA A 151 -19.53 -6.98 -6.31
C ALA A 151 -20.61 -7.12 -7.39
N ALA A 152 -20.29 -6.80 -8.65
CA ALA A 152 -21.18 -6.98 -9.80
C ALA A 152 -21.40 -8.45 -10.18
N GLY A 153 -20.59 -9.37 -9.63
CA GLY A 153 -20.68 -10.80 -9.93
C GLY A 153 -20.11 -11.19 -11.29
N ALA A 154 -19.13 -10.43 -11.79
CA ALA A 154 -18.38 -10.79 -13.01
C ALA A 154 -17.45 -12.00 -12.79
N THR A 155 -17.18 -12.35 -11.53
CA THR A 155 -16.40 -13.52 -11.11
C THR A 155 -17.30 -14.61 -10.53
N GLU A 156 -16.76 -15.81 -10.40
CA GLU A 156 -17.36 -16.96 -9.68
C GLU A 156 -17.27 -16.83 -8.16
N LEU A 157 -16.56 -15.80 -7.67
CA LEU A 157 -16.37 -15.59 -6.25
C LEU A 157 -17.67 -15.08 -5.59
N PRO A 158 -17.87 -15.36 -4.30
CA PRO A 158 -18.96 -14.78 -3.54
C PRO A 158 -18.83 -13.25 -3.48
N ARG A 159 -19.93 -12.52 -3.69
CA ARG A 159 -19.92 -11.05 -3.75
C ARG A 159 -19.35 -10.38 -2.50
N TRP A 160 -19.52 -11.00 -1.31
CA TRP A 160 -19.00 -10.45 -0.05
C TRP A 160 -17.46 -10.36 -0.03
N THR A 161 -16.77 -11.19 -0.82
CA THR A 161 -15.30 -11.17 -0.92
C THR A 161 -14.79 -9.87 -1.54
N ALA A 162 -15.65 -9.08 -2.20
CA ALA A 162 -15.31 -7.75 -2.66
C ALA A 162 -14.82 -6.86 -1.50
N LEU A 163 -15.40 -7.00 -0.30
CA LEU A 163 -15.01 -6.20 0.89
C LEU A 163 -13.61 -6.53 1.42
N LEU A 164 -13.02 -7.64 0.97
CA LEU A 164 -11.67 -8.07 1.33
C LEU A 164 -10.64 -7.77 0.23
N THR A 165 -11.05 -7.05 -0.82
CA THR A 165 -10.10 -6.48 -1.78
C THR A 165 -9.25 -5.38 -1.10
N PRO A 166 -8.04 -5.09 -1.59
CA PRO A 166 -7.18 -4.08 -0.97
C PRO A 166 -7.84 -2.70 -0.84
N GLY A 167 -8.67 -2.29 -1.81
CA GLY A 167 -9.37 -0.99 -1.80
C GLY A 167 -10.27 -0.75 -0.58
N PRO A 168 -11.33 -1.55 -0.39
CA PRO A 168 -12.19 -1.46 0.79
C PRO A 168 -11.44 -1.60 2.12
N LEU A 169 -10.41 -2.45 2.20
CA LEU A 169 -9.58 -2.56 3.41
C LEU A 169 -8.82 -1.25 3.69
N GLN A 170 -8.25 -0.64 2.65
CA GLN A 170 -7.58 0.65 2.76
C GLN A 170 -8.57 1.79 3.06
N LEU A 171 -9.76 1.79 2.45
CA LEU A 171 -10.82 2.76 2.74
C LEU A 171 -11.32 2.63 4.18
N LEU A 172 -11.46 1.41 4.69
CA LEU A 172 -11.81 1.16 6.09
C LEU A 172 -10.77 1.78 7.02
N VAL A 173 -9.48 1.56 6.75
CA VAL A 173 -8.43 2.19 7.56
C VAL A 173 -8.38 3.70 7.37
N ALA A 174 -8.54 4.22 6.16
CA ALA A 174 -8.63 5.65 5.92
C ALA A 174 -9.77 6.32 6.71
N ALA A 175 -10.90 5.62 6.87
CA ALA A 175 -12.03 6.09 7.66
C ALA A 175 -11.78 6.00 9.18
N VAL A 176 -11.11 4.95 9.65
CA VAL A 176 -10.90 4.70 11.09
C VAL A 176 -9.68 5.42 11.66
N ALA A 177 -8.61 5.56 10.88
CA ALA A 177 -7.32 6.10 11.29
C ALA A 177 -7.37 7.53 11.90
N PRO A 178 -8.23 8.47 11.43
CA PRO A 178 -8.36 9.79 12.04
C PRO A 178 -8.83 9.77 13.50
N TYR A 179 -9.54 8.72 13.91
CA TYR A 179 -10.06 8.57 15.28
C TYR A 179 -9.08 7.85 16.21
N MET A 180 -7.94 7.38 15.69
CA MET A 180 -6.94 6.66 16.46
C MET A 180 -5.84 7.61 16.95
N PRO A 181 -5.22 7.31 18.11
CA PRO A 181 -4.01 7.99 18.58
C PRO A 181 -2.92 7.94 17.51
N LEU A 182 -2.11 9.01 17.40
CA LEU A 182 -1.11 9.19 16.34
C LEU A 182 -0.20 7.94 16.14
N ASN A 183 0.28 7.33 17.23
CA ASN A 183 1.10 6.12 17.15
C ASN A 183 0.38 4.99 16.40
N ILE A 184 -0.87 4.73 16.76
CA ILE A 184 -1.71 3.69 16.14
C ILE A 184 -2.03 4.09 14.70
N ARG A 185 -2.38 5.36 14.45
CA ARG A 185 -2.65 5.90 13.11
C ARG A 185 -1.49 5.65 12.15
N MET A 186 -0.27 6.04 12.54
CA MET A 186 0.94 5.84 11.73
C MET A 186 1.19 4.36 11.44
N TYR A 187 1.00 3.49 12.43
CA TYR A 187 1.14 2.05 12.25
C TYR A 187 0.06 1.47 11.34
N MET A 188 -1.20 1.86 11.52
CA MET A 188 -2.32 1.37 10.73
C MET A 188 -2.17 1.74 9.26
N LEU A 189 -1.85 3.00 8.95
CA LEU A 189 -1.73 3.48 7.57
C LEU A 189 -0.68 2.71 6.76
N VAL A 190 0.47 2.40 7.37
CA VAL A 190 1.58 1.70 6.70
C VAL A 190 1.38 0.19 6.73
N THR A 191 0.98 -0.37 7.88
CA THR A 191 0.91 -1.82 8.08
C THR A 191 -0.28 -2.44 7.37
N ILE A 192 -1.46 -1.79 7.41
CA ILE A 192 -2.62 -2.33 6.71
C ILE A 192 -2.39 -2.38 5.21
N TYR A 193 -1.63 -1.44 4.67
CA TYR A 193 -1.38 -1.38 3.23
C TYR A 193 -0.69 -2.66 2.77
N ASN A 194 0.37 -3.04 3.48
CA ASN A 194 1.08 -4.30 3.25
C ASN A 194 0.22 -5.53 3.58
N LEU A 195 -0.49 -5.51 4.71
CA LEU A 195 -1.36 -6.64 5.09
C LEU A 195 -2.53 -6.85 4.14
N SER A 196 -3.02 -5.79 3.47
CA SER A 196 -4.16 -5.88 2.57
C SER A 196 -3.87 -6.80 1.38
N SER A 197 -2.64 -6.80 0.85
CA SER A 197 -2.21 -7.75 -0.19
C SER A 197 -2.11 -9.19 0.32
N GLY A 198 -1.73 -9.39 1.58
CA GLY A 198 -1.75 -10.69 2.24
C GLY A 198 -3.17 -11.23 2.47
N ILE A 199 -4.05 -10.38 3.02
CA ILE A 199 -5.48 -10.69 3.22
C ILE A 199 -6.14 -11.00 1.88
N TRP A 200 -5.83 -10.23 0.85
CA TRP A 200 -6.30 -10.45 -0.52
C TRP A 200 -5.91 -11.83 -1.03
N HIS A 201 -4.63 -12.20 -0.94
CA HIS A 201 -4.17 -13.54 -1.31
C HIS A 201 -4.94 -14.63 -0.56
N LEU A 202 -4.99 -14.56 0.77
CA LEU A 202 -5.63 -15.58 1.59
C LEU A 202 -7.12 -15.73 1.24
N THR A 203 -7.81 -14.60 1.03
CA THR A 203 -9.21 -14.57 0.60
C THR A 203 -9.38 -15.27 -0.74
N MET A 204 -8.55 -14.92 -1.72
CA MET A 204 -8.60 -15.47 -3.06
C MET A 204 -8.30 -16.97 -3.08
N ALA A 205 -7.28 -17.41 -2.33
CA ALA A 205 -6.92 -18.83 -2.22
C ALA A 205 -8.05 -19.64 -1.58
N ALA A 206 -8.61 -19.18 -0.46
CA ALA A 206 -9.69 -19.87 0.24
C ALA A 206 -10.97 -19.98 -0.61
N THR A 207 -11.34 -18.87 -1.26
CA THR A 207 -12.59 -18.80 -2.04
C THR A 207 -12.48 -19.53 -3.37
N TYR A 208 -11.32 -19.52 -4.01
CA TYR A 208 -11.06 -20.31 -5.21
C TYR A 208 -11.08 -21.82 -4.91
N ALA A 209 -10.42 -22.25 -3.83
CA ALA A 209 -10.45 -23.66 -3.40
C ALA A 209 -11.87 -24.13 -3.06
N TRP A 210 -12.66 -23.28 -2.40
CA TRP A 210 -14.06 -23.57 -2.09
C TRP A 210 -14.92 -23.70 -3.36
N SER A 211 -14.77 -22.78 -4.32
CA SER A 211 -15.51 -22.83 -5.60
C SER A 211 -15.23 -24.12 -6.37
N ARG A 212 -13.94 -24.51 -6.49
CA ARG A 212 -13.53 -25.76 -7.15
C ARG A 212 -14.11 -27.01 -6.48
N LYS A 213 -14.18 -27.02 -5.14
CA LYS A 213 -14.80 -28.14 -4.42
C LYS A 213 -16.30 -28.25 -4.74
N GLN A 214 -17.01 -27.13 -4.85
CA GLN A 214 -18.43 -27.13 -5.18
C GLN A 214 -18.72 -27.57 -6.62
N SER A 215 -17.86 -27.25 -7.59
CA SER A 215 -18.05 -27.72 -8.97
C SER A 215 -17.92 -29.23 -9.07
N LEU A 216 -16.91 -29.82 -8.42
CA LEU A 216 -16.69 -31.27 -8.40
C LEU A 216 -17.88 -32.02 -7.77
N LEU A 217 -18.49 -31.48 -6.72
CA LEU A 217 -19.65 -32.08 -6.07
C LEU A 217 -20.94 -32.03 -6.92
N LYS A 218 -21.00 -31.17 -7.94
CA LYS A 218 -22.15 -31.10 -8.87
C LYS A 218 -22.01 -32.07 -10.04
N GLU A 219 -20.79 -32.56 -10.28
CA GLU A 219 -20.46 -33.50 -11.35
C GLU A 219 -20.51 -34.97 -10.89
N SER A 220 -20.59 -35.22 -9.58
CA SER A 220 -20.74 -36.54 -8.93
C SER A 220 -22.19 -36.87 -8.60
#